data_AF-A0A151AR12-F1
#
_entry.id   AF-A0A151AR12-F1
#
_cell.length_a   1.000
_cell.length_b   1.000
_cell.length_c   1.000
_cell.angle_alpha   90.00
_cell.angle_beta   90.00
_cell.angle_gamma   90.00
#
_symmetry.space_group_name_H-M   'P 1'
#
loop_
_entity.id
_entity.type
_entity.pdbx_description
1 polymer ?
#
loop_
_entity_poly.entity_id
_entity_poly.type
_entity_poly.pdbx_seq_one_letter_code
_entity_poly.pdbx_strand_id
1 'polypeptide(L)'
;MKVTGTSVNKIINMYEINKKGFEKNKEITKKDTVEISSLGKTLSSFAEGDITSMPKEKLEKIRDEISKGTYKVDARLVAEKMIEAMKKY
;
A
#
# COMPACT_ATOMS: atom_id res chain seq x y z
N MET A 1 65.79 31.07 -16.02
CA MET A 1 65.01 29.86 -15.69
C MET A 1 63.83 30.28 -14.82
N LYS A 2 62.58 30.11 -15.28
CA LYS A 2 61.37 30.55 -14.57
C LYS A 2 60.69 29.32 -13.98
N VAL A 3 60.69 29.19 -12.65
CA VAL A 3 60.07 28.06 -11.94
C VAL A 3 58.71 28.53 -11.44
N THR A 4 57.63 28.15 -12.12
CA THR A 4 56.25 28.45 -11.68
C THR A 4 55.70 27.26 -10.89
N GLY A 5 55.35 27.51 -9.62
CA GLY A 5 54.95 26.50 -8.63
C GLY A 5 53.65 25.76 -8.96
N THR A 6 53.77 24.56 -9.51
CA THR A 6 52.66 23.65 -9.84
C THR A 6 52.34 22.63 -8.74
N SER A 7 52.88 22.78 -7.53
CA SER A 7 52.76 21.76 -6.48
C SER A 7 51.62 22.02 -5.48
N VAL A 8 51.36 23.27 -5.10
CA VAL A 8 50.47 23.57 -3.96
C VAL A 8 49.00 23.29 -4.28
N ASN A 9 48.51 23.73 -5.45
CA ASN A 9 47.13 23.46 -5.88
C ASN A 9 46.86 21.96 -6.09
N LYS A 10 47.88 21.19 -6.51
CA LYS A 10 47.75 19.74 -6.70
C LYS A 10 47.60 19.00 -5.36
N ILE A 11 48.32 19.46 -4.33
CA ILE A 11 48.25 18.91 -2.98
C ILE A 11 46.91 19.24 -2.33
N ILE A 12 46.40 20.46 -2.50
CA ILE A 12 45.08 20.87 -1.99
C ILE A 12 43.97 20.02 -2.64
N ASN A 13 44.00 19.85 -3.97
CA ASN A 13 43.03 18.99 -4.65
C ASN A 13 43.10 17.53 -4.20
N MET A 14 44.29 16.98 -3.94
CA MET A 14 44.40 15.63 -3.37
C MET A 14 43.77 15.52 -1.98
N TYR A 15 43.90 16.56 -1.14
CA TYR A 15 43.30 16.57 0.19
C TYR A 15 41.76 16.64 0.13
N GLU A 16 41.21 17.44 -0.80
CA GLU A 16 39.75 17.51 -1.03
C GLU A 16 39.19 16.21 -1.61
N ILE A 17 39.91 15.55 -2.51
CA ILE A 17 39.50 14.26 -3.09
C ILE A 17 39.48 13.17 -2.00
N ASN A 18 40.47 13.13 -1.10
CA ASN A 18 40.52 12.16 0.00
C ASN A 18 39.51 12.46 1.13
N LYS A 19 39.00 13.70 1.22
CA LYS A 19 37.95 14.10 2.18
C LYS A 19 36.54 13.73 1.71
N LYS A 20 36.35 13.36 0.43
CA LYS A 20 35.12 12.71 -0.03
C LYS A 20 35.08 11.32 0.60
N GLY A 21 34.56 11.28 1.83
CA GLY A 21 34.33 10.06 2.57
C GLY A 21 33.65 9.05 1.65
N PHE A 22 34.15 7.82 1.68
CA PHE A 22 33.55 6.67 1.00
C PHE A 22 32.04 6.80 1.06
N GLU A 23 31.42 7.19 -0.06
CA GLU A 23 29.99 7.02 -0.23
C GLU A 23 29.81 5.52 -0.12
N LYS A 24 29.26 5.06 1.00
CA LYS A 24 28.79 3.70 1.15
C LYS A 24 27.79 3.51 0.02
N ASN A 25 28.23 2.90 -1.07
CA ASN A 25 27.34 2.32 -2.04
C ASN A 25 26.40 1.47 -1.21
N LYS A 26 25.15 1.93 -1.06
CA LYS A 26 24.11 1.14 -0.42
C LYS A 26 24.06 -0.13 -1.26
N GLU A 27 24.55 -1.24 -0.71
CA GLU A 27 24.30 -2.54 -1.31
C GLU A 27 22.78 -2.66 -1.41
N ILE A 28 22.27 -2.51 -2.63
CA ILE A 28 20.89 -2.82 -2.94
C ILE A 28 20.85 -4.35 -2.91
N THR A 29 20.71 -4.92 -1.72
CA THR A 29 20.39 -6.33 -1.57
C THR A 29 19.07 -6.55 -2.29
N LYS A 30 19.11 -7.16 -3.47
CA LYS A 30 17.91 -7.62 -4.17
C LYS A 30 17.25 -8.66 -3.27
N LYS A 31 16.20 -8.24 -2.57
CA LYS A 31 15.34 -9.15 -1.80
C LYS A 31 14.42 -9.85 -2.79
N ASP A 32 14.05 -11.08 -2.46
CA ASP A 32 13.04 -11.79 -3.23
C ASP A 32 11.72 -11.01 -3.15
N THR A 33 11.14 -10.74 -4.31
CA THR A 33 9.86 -10.03 -4.45
C THR A 33 8.87 -10.97 -5.11
N VAL A 34 7.70 -11.14 -4.49
CA VAL A 34 6.58 -11.83 -5.12
C VAL A 34 5.67 -10.78 -5.73
N GLU A 35 5.52 -10.81 -7.05
CA GLU A 35 4.63 -9.91 -7.76
C GLU A 35 3.32 -10.63 -8.12
N ILE A 36 2.22 -10.10 -7.59
CA ILE A 36 0.87 -10.51 -7.96
C ILE A 36 0.39 -9.53 -9.03
N SER A 37 -0.34 -10.03 -10.03
CA SER A 37 -0.94 -9.18 -11.07
C SER A 37 -1.82 -8.10 -10.44
N SER A 38 -1.97 -6.95 -11.10
CA SER A 38 -2.85 -5.87 -10.63
C SER A 38 -4.26 -6.37 -10.38
N LEU A 39 -4.77 -7.25 -11.25
CA LEU A 39 -6.05 -7.93 -11.09
C LEU A 39 -6.07 -8.90 -9.90
N GLY A 40 -5.01 -9.67 -9.67
CA GLY A 40 -4.93 -10.57 -8.52
C GLY A 40 -4.90 -9.80 -7.19
N LYS A 41 -4.23 -8.64 -7.14
CA LYS A 41 -4.22 -7.75 -5.97
C LYS A 41 -5.62 -7.24 -5.65
N THR A 42 -6.36 -6.76 -6.65
CA THR A 42 -7.72 -6.26 -6.44
C THR A 42 -8.64 -7.39 -5.98
N LEU A 43 -8.59 -8.57 -6.60
CA LEU A 43 -9.39 -9.72 -6.22
C LEU A 43 -9.07 -10.24 -4.80
N SER A 44 -7.81 -10.20 -4.36
CA SER A 44 -7.44 -10.57 -2.98
C SER A 44 -8.11 -9.66 -1.96
N SER A 45 -8.14 -8.35 -2.21
CA SER A 45 -8.84 -7.38 -1.34
C SER A 45 -10.35 -7.66 -1.24
N PHE A 46 -10.99 -8.19 -2.29
CA PHE A 46 -12.37 -8.65 -2.23
C PHE A 46 -12.54 -9.95 -1.42
N ALA A 47 -11.56 -10.86 -1.48
CA ALA A 47 -11.58 -12.14 -0.76
C ALA A 47 -11.31 -11.99 0.75
N GLU A 48 -10.46 -11.03 1.14
CA GLU A 48 -10.11 -10.75 2.55
C GLU A 48 -11.22 -10.03 3.32
N GLY A 49 -12.36 -9.75 2.70
CA GLY A 49 -13.54 -9.20 3.38
C GLY A 49 -13.51 -7.69 3.58
N ASP A 50 -12.61 -6.98 2.90
CA ASP A 50 -12.47 -5.51 2.99
C ASP A 50 -13.56 -4.73 2.21
N ILE A 51 -14.62 -5.42 1.77
CA ILE A 51 -15.87 -4.79 1.33
C ILE A 51 -16.67 -4.34 2.55
N THR A 52 -16.06 -3.54 3.43
CA THR A 52 -16.75 -2.91 4.56
C THR A 52 -17.44 -1.61 4.16
N SER A 53 -17.19 -1.07 2.96
CA SER A 53 -17.95 0.08 2.47
C SER A 53 -19.21 -0.36 1.73
N MET A 54 -20.28 -0.60 2.50
CA MET A 54 -21.61 -0.53 1.91
C MET A 54 -21.76 0.87 1.29
N PRO A 55 -22.16 1.00 0.00
CA PRO A 55 -22.26 2.31 -0.63
C PRO A 55 -23.20 3.21 0.17
N LYS A 56 -22.76 4.43 0.48
CA LYS A 56 -23.48 5.37 1.36
C LYS A 56 -24.93 5.59 0.94
N GLU A 57 -25.19 5.63 -0.37
CA GLU A 57 -26.54 5.72 -0.93
C GLU A 57 -27.45 4.55 -0.54
N LYS A 58 -26.91 3.33 -0.46
CA LYS A 58 -27.67 2.14 -0.07
C LYS A 58 -28.04 2.20 1.41
N LEU A 59 -27.14 2.70 2.25
CA LEU A 59 -27.39 2.90 3.68
C LEU A 59 -28.50 3.93 3.92
N GLU A 60 -28.44 5.08 3.23
CA GLU A 60 -29.45 6.14 3.36
C GLU A 60 -30.83 5.66 2.88
N LYS A 61 -30.91 4.89 1.77
CA LYS A 61 -32.18 4.28 1.32
C LYS A 61 -32.79 3.35 2.37
N ILE A 62 -31.98 2.49 2.99
CA ILE A 62 -32.45 1.59 4.05
C ILE A 62 -32.94 2.40 5.26
N ARG A 63 -32.21 3.45 5.67
CA ARG A 63 -32.63 4.35 6.75
C ARG A 63 -33.96 5.03 6.45
N ASP A 64 -34.14 5.51 5.22
CA ASP A 64 -35.38 6.10 4.76
C ASP A 64 -36.55 5.11 4.79
N GLU A 65 -36.36 3.89 4.29
CA GLU A 65 -37.38 2.84 4.32
C GLU A 65 -37.77 2.43 5.74
N ILE A 66 -36.80 2.38 6.67
CA ILE A 66 -37.06 2.09 8.08
C ILE A 66 -37.84 3.25 8.72
N SER A 67 -37.41 4.50 8.52
CA SER A 67 -38.10 5.67 9.09
C SER A 67 -39.53 5.84 8.58
N LYS A 68 -39.78 5.51 7.31
CA LYS A 68 -41.11 5.52 6.68
C LYS A 68 -41.93 4.28 7.03
N GLY A 69 -41.35 3.27 7.69
CA GLY A 69 -42.01 2.01 8.02
C GLY A 69 -42.30 1.11 6.81
N THR A 70 -41.68 1.39 5.65
CA THR A 70 -41.86 0.62 4.41
C THR A 70 -40.83 -0.50 4.26
N TYR A 71 -39.88 -0.61 5.19
CA TYR A 71 -38.88 -1.67 5.17
C TYR A 71 -39.52 -3.03 5.44
N LYS A 72 -39.54 -3.89 4.41
CA LYS A 72 -40.09 -5.24 4.50
C LYS A 72 -38.99 -6.25 4.81
N VAL A 73 -39.06 -6.86 5.99
CA VAL A 73 -38.14 -7.93 6.39
C VAL A 73 -38.46 -9.22 5.62
N ASP A 74 -37.46 -9.78 4.95
CA ASP A 74 -37.56 -11.08 4.29
C ASP A 74 -37.03 -12.20 5.22
N ALA A 75 -37.94 -13.00 5.78
CA ALA A 75 -37.61 -14.07 6.70
C ALA A 75 -36.75 -15.18 6.07
N ARG A 76 -36.90 -15.44 4.76
CA ARG A 76 -36.11 -16.45 4.06
C ARG A 76 -34.66 -16.00 3.94
N LEU A 77 -34.46 -14.73 3.57
CA LEU A 77 -33.12 -14.14 3.46
C LEU A 77 -32.41 -14.08 4.81
N VAL A 78 -33.15 -13.78 5.89
CA VAL A 78 -32.61 -13.83 7.25
C VAL A 78 -32.14 -15.24 7.61
N ALA A 79 -32.98 -16.25 7.42
CA ALA A 79 -32.63 -17.65 7.73
C ALA A 79 -31.42 -18.14 6.91
N GLU A 80 -31.36 -17.81 5.62
CA GLU A 80 -30.24 -18.16 4.74
C GLU A 80 -28.92 -17.56 5.26
N LYS A 81 -28.93 -16.28 5.64
CA LYS A 81 -27.73 -15.61 6.17
C LYS A 81 -27.31 -16.14 7.54
N MET A 82 -28.26 -16.54 8.38
CA MET A 82 -27.95 -17.20 9.66
C MET A 82 -27.23 -18.53 9.43
N ILE A 83 -27.68 -19.36 8.49
CA ILE A 83 -27.03 -20.63 8.14
C ILE A 83 -25.64 -20.39 7.52
N GLU A 84 -25.50 -19.41 6.64
CA GLU A 84 -24.23 -19.04 6.03
C GLU A 84 -23.19 -18.62 7.08
N ALA A 85 -23.60 -17.84 8.08
CA ALA A 85 -22.75 -17.45 9.20
C ALA A 85 -22.31 -18.65 10.05
N MET A 86 -23.19 -19.64 10.25
CA MET A 86 -22.88 -20.86 11.00
C MET A 86 -21.90 -21.78 10.26
N LYS A 87 -21.95 -21.84 8.93
CA LYS A 87 -21.06 -22.70 8.10
C LYS A 87 -19.64 -22.15 7.95
N LYS A 88 -19.41 -20.89 8.31
CA LYS A 88 -18.11 -20.22 8.17
C LYS A 88 -17.18 -20.48 9.37
N TYR A 89 -17.67 -21.20 10.38
CA TYR A 89 -16.94 -21.78 11.51
C TYR A 89 -16.86 -23.30 11.35
#